data_AF-A0A368DMI8-F1
#
_entry.id   AF-A0A368DMI8-F1
#
_cell.length_a   1.000
_cell.length_b   1.000
_cell.length_c   1.000
_cell.angle_alpha   90.00
_cell.angle_beta   90.00
_cell.angle_gamma   90.00
#
_symmetry.space_group_name_H-M   'P 1'
#
loop_
_entity.id
_entity.type
_entity.pdbx_description
1 polymer ?
#
loop_
_entity_poly.entity_id
_entity_poly.type
_entity_poly.pdbx_seq_one_letter_code
_entity_poly.pdbx_strand_id
1 'polypeptide(L)'
;MKKANKQIIEEKKDPIYHFGFNKDNYKWLFIGLGINVLGFLLMIGGGADSPEKFDGDALFSHTRITLAPILILIGYGVILYAIMKPNKKNSNPE
;
A
#
# COMPACT_ATOMS: atom_id res chain seq x y z
N MET A 1 -34.36 20.02 42.63
CA MET A 1 -33.52 20.81 41.69
C MET A 1 -32.04 20.52 41.97
N LYS A 2 -31.18 20.41 40.94
CA LYS A 2 -29.71 20.14 40.96
C LYS A 2 -29.19 18.70 40.78
N LYS A 3 -29.97 17.77 40.17
CA LYS A 3 -29.40 16.57 39.50
C LYS A 3 -29.08 16.81 38.01
N ALA A 4 -28.94 18.07 37.60
CA ALA A 4 -28.76 18.48 36.21
C ALA A 4 -27.33 18.97 35.94
N ASN A 5 -26.31 18.39 36.58
CA ASN A 5 -24.92 18.84 36.38
C ASN A 5 -23.89 17.71 36.36
N LYS A 6 -24.28 16.53 35.88
CA LYS A 6 -23.34 15.44 35.52
C LYS A 6 -23.39 15.12 34.02
N GLN A 7 -23.86 16.08 33.23
CA GLN A 7 -23.94 16.04 31.77
C GLN A 7 -23.20 17.22 31.15
N ILE A 8 -22.22 17.81 31.85
CA ILE A 8 -21.20 18.63 31.17
C ILE A 8 -20.28 17.65 30.45
N ILE A 9 -20.76 17.19 29.30
CA ILE A 9 -20.02 17.01 28.05
C ILE A 9 -18.58 16.55 28.29
N GLU A 10 -18.40 15.26 28.59
CA GLU A 10 -17.27 14.57 27.97
C GLU A 10 -17.58 14.60 26.47
N GLU A 11 -17.05 15.61 25.80
CA GLU A 11 -16.85 15.57 24.37
C GLU A 11 -15.90 14.40 24.15
N LYS A 12 -16.47 13.19 24.02
CA LYS A 12 -15.79 12.04 23.46
C LYS A 12 -15.47 12.46 22.04
N LYS A 13 -14.35 13.19 21.92
CA LYS A 13 -13.70 13.54 20.68
C LYS A 13 -13.48 12.20 20.01
N ASP A 14 -14.40 11.84 19.12
CA ASP A 14 -14.32 10.58 18.42
C ASP A 14 -12.90 10.56 17.85
N PRO A 15 -12.09 9.56 18.22
CA PRO A 15 -10.71 9.54 17.77
C PRO A 15 -10.83 9.68 16.27
N ILE A 16 -10.22 10.73 15.72
CA ILE A 16 -10.21 10.97 14.27
C ILE A 16 -9.88 9.61 13.70
N TYR A 17 -10.89 8.93 13.14
CA TYR A 17 -10.72 7.60 12.58
C TYR A 17 -9.70 7.87 11.51
N HIS A 18 -8.44 7.53 11.81
CA HIS A 18 -7.30 7.90 10.99
C HIS A 18 -7.55 7.19 9.67
N PHE A 19 -8.15 7.92 8.75
CA PHE A 19 -8.75 7.36 7.56
C PHE A 19 -7.58 6.88 6.73
N GLY A 20 -7.42 5.56 6.66
CA GLY A 20 -6.39 4.91 5.85
C GLY A 20 -5.50 3.90 6.58
N PHE A 21 -5.26 4.04 7.89
CA PHE A 21 -4.21 3.26 8.55
C PHE A 21 -4.71 2.48 9.77
N ASN A 22 -5.16 1.25 9.50
CA ASN A 22 -5.47 0.24 10.51
C ASN A 22 -4.35 -0.81 10.57
N LYS A 23 -4.11 -1.41 11.74
CA LYS A 23 -3.04 -2.43 11.94
C LYS A 23 -3.14 -3.60 10.95
N ASP A 24 -4.37 -4.04 10.65
CA ASP A 24 -4.60 -5.13 9.69
C ASP A 24 -4.36 -4.72 8.24
N ASN A 25 -4.62 -3.46 7.90
CA ASN A 25 -4.34 -2.90 6.57
C ASN A 25 -2.84 -2.74 6.33
N TYR A 26 -2.04 -2.61 7.40
CA TYR A 26 -0.58 -2.49 7.31
C TYR A 26 0.08 -3.76 6.74
N LYS A 27 -0.49 -4.94 7.01
CA LYS A 27 -0.03 -6.20 6.37
C LYS A 27 -0.19 -6.14 4.85
N TRP A 28 -1.35 -5.69 4.37
CA TRP A 28 -1.61 -5.53 2.93
C TRP A 28 -0.72 -4.46 2.29
N LEU A 29 -0.48 -3.37 3.01
CA LEU A 29 0.45 -2.33 2.58
C LEU A 29 1.86 -2.89 2.33
N PHE A 30 2.40 -3.67 3.28
CA PHE A 30 3.72 -4.27 3.14
C PHE A 30 3.78 -5.31 2.03
N ILE A 31 2.71 -6.09 1.83
CA ILE A 31 2.63 -7.03 0.71
C ILE A 31 2.73 -6.26 -0.61
N GLY A 32 1.94 -5.21 -0.78
CA GLY A 32 1.99 -4.36 -1.98
C GLY A 32 3.35 -3.69 -2.19
N LEU A 33 3.99 -3.24 -1.11
CA LEU A 33 5.36 -2.70 -1.16
C LEU A 33 6.38 -3.76 -1.59
N GLY A 34 6.30 -4.98 -1.05
CA GLY A 34 7.18 -6.09 -1.43
C GLY A 34 7.03 -6.48 -2.90
N ILE A 35 5.81 -6.47 -3.42
CA ILE A 35 5.54 -6.70 -4.85
C ILE A 35 6.18 -5.61 -5.71
N ASN A 36 6.05 -4.33 -5.32
CA ASN A 36 6.70 -3.23 -6.03
C ASN A 36 8.21 -3.35 -6.02
N VAL A 37 8.81 -3.66 -4.87
CA VAL A 37 10.26 -3.90 -4.76
C VAL A 37 10.68 -5.02 -5.69
N LEU A 38 9.97 -6.15 -5.72
CA LEU A 38 10.25 -7.24 -6.65
C LEU A 38 10.14 -6.80 -8.11
N GLY A 39 9.12 -6.00 -8.46
CA GLY A 39 8.93 -5.46 -9.80
C GLY A 39 10.09 -4.57 -10.23
N PHE A 40 10.54 -3.67 -9.37
CA PHE A 40 11.72 -2.83 -9.62
C PHE A 40 13.00 -3.66 -9.68
N LEU A 41 13.16 -4.68 -8.84
CA LEU A 41 14.32 -5.59 -8.89
C LEU A 41 14.40 -6.33 -10.23
N LEU A 42 13.26 -6.76 -10.80
CA LEU A 42 13.22 -7.38 -12.13
C LEU A 42 13.64 -6.42 -13.25
N MET A 43 13.45 -5.11 -13.07
CA MET A 43 13.94 -4.09 -14.02
C MET A 43 15.45 -3.88 -13.94
N ILE A 44 16.10 -4.28 -12.84
CA ILE A 44 17.55 -4.11 -12.69
C ILE A 44 18.27 -5.01 -13.70
N GLY A 45 19.25 -4.41 -14.39
CA GLY A 45 20.12 -5.04 -15.36
C GLY A 45 19.72 -4.75 -16.81
N GLY A 46 20.50 -5.28 -17.76
CA GLY A 46 20.33 -4.98 -19.18
C GLY A 46 21.14 -3.77 -19.65
N GLY A 47 21.90 -3.15 -18.76
CA GLY A 47 22.96 -2.23 -19.17
C GLY A 47 24.05 -3.00 -19.91
N ALA A 48 24.50 -2.45 -21.04
CA ALA A 48 25.63 -3.00 -21.77
C ALA A 48 26.94 -2.73 -21.00
N ASP A 49 27.86 -3.70 -21.02
CA ASP A 49 29.19 -3.58 -20.40
C ASP A 49 30.07 -2.51 -21.07
N SER A 50 29.69 -2.02 -22.26
CA SER A 50 30.40 -0.97 -22.99
C SER A 50 29.41 -0.10 -23.77
N PRO A 51 29.56 1.23 -23.80
CA PRO A 51 28.63 2.14 -24.50
C PRO A 51 28.54 1.88 -26.01
N GLU A 52 29.57 1.26 -26.61
CA GLU A 52 29.61 0.96 -28.05
C GLU A 52 28.88 -0.34 -28.44
N LYS A 53 28.50 -1.20 -27.47
CA LYS A 53 27.77 -2.45 -27.75
C LYS A 53 26.32 -2.34 -27.31
N PHE A 54 25.42 -2.36 -28.29
CA PHE A 54 23.98 -2.44 -28.02
C PHE A 54 23.56 -3.90 -27.79
N ASP A 55 23.33 -4.27 -26.54
CA ASP A 55 22.83 -5.61 -26.18
C ASP A 55 21.29 -5.62 -26.15
N GLY A 56 20.70 -5.67 -27.36
CA GLY A 56 19.26 -5.58 -27.56
C GLY A 56 18.46 -6.66 -26.82
N ASP A 57 18.97 -7.88 -26.72
CA ASP A 57 18.29 -8.99 -26.04
C ASP A 57 18.22 -8.80 -24.52
N ALA A 58 19.24 -8.15 -23.92
CA ALA A 58 19.24 -7.84 -22.50
C ALA A 58 18.34 -6.62 -22.18
N LEU A 59 18.29 -5.64 -23.07
CA LEU A 59 17.45 -4.44 -22.94
C LEU A 59 15.97 -4.73 -23.21
N PHE A 60 15.66 -5.46 -24.28
CA PHE A 60 14.31 -5.80 -24.72
C PHE A 60 13.81 -7.14 -24.19
N SER A 61 14.23 -7.50 -22.98
CA SER A 61 13.64 -8.66 -22.32
C SER A 61 12.15 -8.41 -22.04
N HIS A 62 11.29 -9.32 -22.52
CA HIS A 62 9.85 -9.31 -22.20
C HIS A 62 9.58 -9.20 -20.69
N THR A 63 10.47 -9.74 -19.86
CA THR A 63 10.41 -9.63 -18.41
C THR A 63 10.48 -8.19 -17.92
N ARG A 64 11.36 -7.36 -18.51
CA ARG A 64 11.57 -5.97 -18.07
C ARG A 64 10.54 -5.01 -18.64
N ILE A 65 10.10 -5.23 -19.88
CA ILE A 65 9.18 -4.32 -20.57
C ILE A 65 7.72 -4.63 -20.26
N THR A 66 7.38 -5.89 -20.01
CA THR A 66 5.99 -6.31 -19.80
C THR A 66 5.76 -6.79 -18.38
N LEU A 67 6.51 -7.80 -17.94
CA LEU A 67 6.20 -8.46 -16.67
C LEU A 67 6.47 -7.55 -15.46
N ALA A 68 7.59 -6.84 -15.45
CA ALA A 68 7.96 -5.96 -14.35
C ALA A 68 7.02 -4.76 -14.17
N PRO A 69 6.63 -4.00 -15.23
CA PRO A 69 5.64 -2.93 -15.10
C PRO A 69 4.28 -3.42 -14.63
N ILE A 70 3.82 -4.58 -15.13
CA ILE A 70 2.56 -5.19 -14.68
C ILE A 70 2.62 -5.51 -13.18
N LEU A 71 3.75 -6.06 -12.71
CA LEU A 71 3.94 -6.38 -11.30
C LEU A 71 3.87 -5.11 -10.42
N ILE A 72 4.46 -4.01 -10.88
CA ILE A 72 4.41 -2.72 -10.19
C ILE A 72 2.97 -2.17 -10.12
N LEU A 73 2.23 -2.25 -11.23
CA LEU A 73 0.82 -1.83 -11.26
C LEU A 73 -0.04 -2.64 -10.28
N ILE A 74 0.19 -3.95 -10.20
CA ILE A 74 -0.47 -4.82 -9.21
C ILE A 74 -0.08 -4.40 -7.78
N GLY A 75 1.21 -4.14 -7.54
CA GLY A 75 1.70 -3.66 -6.25
C GLY A 75 1.00 -2.37 -5.80
N TYR A 76 0.87 -1.39 -6.68
CA TYR A 76 0.10 -0.17 -6.42
C TYR A 76 -1.38 -0.44 -6.19
N GLY A 77 -2.01 -1.34 -6.95
CA GLY A 77 -3.41 -1.75 -6.73
C GLY A 77 -3.64 -2.32 -5.33
N VAL A 78 -2.72 -3.16 -4.85
CA VAL A 78 -2.77 -3.73 -3.48
C VAL A 78 -2.59 -2.64 -2.42
N ILE A 79 -1.67 -1.70 -2.63
CA ILE A 79 -1.46 -0.55 -1.71
C ILE A 79 -2.72 0.32 -1.63
N LEU A 80 -3.32 0.64 -2.78
CA LEU A 80 -4.57 1.41 -2.84
C LEU A 80 -5.69 0.70 -2.11
N TYR A 81 -5.85 -0.62 -2.33
CA TYR A 81 -6.81 -1.44 -1.60
C TYR A 81 -6.55 -1.39 -0.08
N ALA A 82 -5.29 -1.50 0.35
CA ALA A 82 -4.92 -1.46 1.76
C ALA A 82 -5.32 -0.13 2.42
N ILE A 83 -5.09 0.99 1.73
CA ILE A 83 -5.45 2.33 2.21
C ILE A 83 -6.97 2.51 2.22
N MET A 84 -7.65 2.10 1.15
CA MET A 84 -9.10 2.31 1.00
C MET A 84 -9.94 1.42 1.89
N LYS A 85 -9.45 0.25 2.31
CA LYS A 85 -10.24 -0.75 3.07
C LYS A 85 -10.72 -0.17 4.41
N PRO A 86 -12.02 0.14 4.57
CA PRO A 86 -12.54 0.60 5.84
C PRO A 86 -12.60 -0.56 6.84
N ASN A 87 -12.28 -0.29 8.10
CA ASN A 87 -12.34 -1.31 9.14
C ASN A 87 -13.81 -1.62 9.47
N LYS A 88 -14.13 -2.92 9.62
CA LYS A 88 -15.42 -3.32 10.17
C LYS A 88 -15.37 -2.97 11.67
N LYS A 89 -16.12 -1.94 12.07
CA LYS A 89 -16.32 -1.64 13.50
C LYS A 89 -16.88 -2.91 14.15
N ASN A 90 -16.13 -3.54 15.04
CA ASN A 90 -16.67 -4.59 15.90
C ASN A 90 -17.60 -3.90 16.91
N SER A 91 -18.84 -3.63 16.50
CA SER A 91 -19.91 -3.22 17.40
C SER A 91 -20.36 -4.44 18.18
N ASN A 92 -19.60 -4.84 19.19
CA ASN A 92 -20.14 -5.69 20.24
C ASN A 92 -20.81 -4.76 21.25
N PRO A 93 -22.15 -4.80 21.40
CA PRO A 93 -22.80 -4.13 22.52
C PRO A 93 -22.53 -5.00 23.76
N GLU A 94 -21.69 -4.51 24.67
CA GLU A 94 -21.71 -4.96 26.07
C GLU A 94 -22.91 -4.33 26.80
#